data_AF-A0A7S2NWD7-F1
#
_entry.id   AF-A0A7S2NWD7-F1
#
_cell.length_a   1.000
_cell.length_b   1.000
_cell.length_c   1.000
_cell.angle_alpha   90.00
_cell.angle_beta   90.00
_cell.angle_gamma   90.00
#
_symmetry.space_group_name_H-M   'P 1'
#
loop_
_entity.id
_entity.type
_entity.pdbx_description
1 polymer ?
#
loop_
_entity_poly.entity_id
_entity_poly.type
_entity_poly.pdbx_seq_one_letter_code
_entity_poly.pdbx_strand_id
1 'polypeptide(L)'
;WPPPPPPGWGGPNPPPPNLWGGPSVKFSSASFTKRVTFPTDDPAAEMNYAGPGSEMPEGLWGIWWMDQAGFSSVAKDPDYPWAMVATPEMLASFGPEKPGSGGVDKFGAYYEKDTRCVTPIECYGGPQWAAFNNTGGDVVFGGHATTRNTLSFCYGGDGTDHINIFQKMLWSEASVGAVTVGPWAARALGCTDAGLGYTWINGGLINMTMERRSWGWDRVTTVLDLVQPSPLHEAALQQMLPSWLWQLVKMGLAMQKRVVAHYPLLQIVDGEGKRTEYFDEWLAFSRTKKRSGNLQMKFPGPMTGRKLGPKPGPKPGPQAEN
;
A
#
# COMPACT_ATOMS: atom_id res chain seq x y z
N TRP A 1 17.20 21.65 -8.81
CA TRP A 1 17.05 20.89 -10.08
C TRP A 1 17.47 19.46 -9.84
N PRO A 2 16.56 18.47 -9.96
CA PRO A 2 16.93 17.07 -9.79
C PRO A 2 17.84 16.62 -10.95
N PRO A 3 18.80 15.69 -10.69
CA PRO A 3 19.57 15.07 -11.76
C PRO A 3 18.65 14.22 -12.67
N PRO A 4 18.97 14.09 -13.96
CA PRO A 4 18.18 13.29 -14.88
C PRO A 4 18.18 11.80 -14.45
N PRO A 5 17.13 11.04 -14.80
CA PRO A 5 17.10 9.61 -14.55
C PRO A 5 18.30 8.89 -15.20
N PRO A 6 18.70 7.71 -14.68
CA PRO A 6 19.79 6.94 -15.25
C PRO A 6 19.56 6.64 -16.75
N PRO A 7 20.61 6.64 -17.59
CA PRO A 7 20.48 6.25 -19.00
C PRO A 7 19.83 4.86 -19.14
N GLY A 8 18.74 4.76 -19.91
CA GLY A 8 18.00 3.51 -20.13
C GLY A 8 16.89 3.19 -19.11
N TRP A 9 16.66 4.06 -18.12
CA TRP A 9 15.58 3.89 -17.15
C TRP A 9 14.27 4.51 -17.66
N GLY A 10 13.24 3.68 -17.86
CA GLY A 10 11.95 4.09 -18.44
C GLY A 10 10.84 4.47 -17.45
N GLY A 11 11.09 4.42 -16.15
CA GLY A 11 10.03 4.49 -15.15
C GLY A 11 9.48 3.14 -14.71
N PRO A 12 8.55 3.10 -13.75
CA PRO A 12 7.55 2.03 -13.69
C PRO A 12 6.99 1.79 -15.10
N ASN A 13 6.70 0.54 -15.47
CA ASN A 13 6.04 0.25 -16.75
C ASN A 13 4.68 -0.40 -16.46
N PRO A 14 3.56 0.25 -16.83
CA PRO A 14 3.48 1.57 -17.46
C PRO A 14 3.96 2.69 -16.53
N PRO A 15 4.45 3.83 -17.08
CA PRO A 15 4.83 4.98 -16.27
C PRO A 15 3.64 5.41 -15.41
N PRO A 16 3.88 5.86 -14.16
CA PRO A 16 2.79 6.34 -13.33
C PRO A 16 2.14 7.52 -14.06
N PRO A 17 0.81 7.61 -14.05
CA PRO A 17 0.15 8.78 -14.60
C PRO A 17 0.63 10.03 -13.86
N ASN A 18 0.49 11.20 -14.48
CA ASN A 18 0.65 12.49 -13.81
C ASN A 18 -0.51 12.70 -12.82
N LEU A 19 -0.54 11.88 -11.77
CA LEU A 19 -1.51 11.96 -10.70
C LEU A 19 -1.19 13.13 -9.80
N TRP A 20 -2.22 13.71 -9.21
CA TRP A 20 -2.05 14.51 -8.01
C TRP A 20 -1.23 13.73 -6.98
N GLY A 21 -0.36 14.44 -6.25
CA GLY A 21 0.53 13.82 -5.27
C GLY A 21 -0.22 13.06 -4.18
N GLY A 22 0.53 12.51 -3.22
CA GLY A 22 -0.08 11.90 -2.04
C GLY A 22 -1.03 12.88 -1.30
N PRO A 23 -1.70 12.42 -0.25
CA PRO A 23 -2.65 13.26 0.49
C PRO A 23 -1.97 14.54 1.02
N SER A 24 -2.79 15.52 1.42
CA SER A 24 -2.33 16.87 1.79
C SER A 24 -1.12 16.82 2.74
N VAL A 25 -0.20 17.80 2.64
CA VAL A 25 0.98 17.87 3.53
C VAL A 25 0.58 17.88 5.00
N LYS A 26 -0.55 18.51 5.33
CA LYS A 26 -1.09 18.56 6.69
C LYS A 26 -1.53 17.18 7.17
N PHE A 27 -2.25 16.42 6.33
CA PHE A 27 -2.63 15.05 6.63
C PHE A 27 -1.43 14.11 6.69
N SER A 28 -0.50 14.20 5.73
CA SER A 28 0.73 13.40 5.75
C SER A 28 1.59 13.72 6.97
N SER A 29 1.52 14.94 7.50
CA SER A 29 2.21 15.33 8.74
C SER A 29 1.47 14.90 10.01
N ALA A 30 0.19 14.51 9.92
CA ALA A 30 -0.59 14.13 11.08
C ALA A 30 -0.05 12.85 11.74
N SER A 31 -0.18 12.74 13.06
CA SER A 31 0.22 11.53 13.79
C SER A 31 -0.94 10.55 13.85
N PHE A 32 -0.81 9.36 13.27
CA PHE A 32 -1.87 8.34 13.19
C PHE A 32 -1.89 7.46 14.44
N THR A 33 -2.36 8.03 15.56
CA THR A 33 -2.33 7.39 16.88
C THR A 33 -3.71 6.95 17.37
N LYS A 34 -4.81 7.49 16.82
CA LYS A 34 -6.16 7.08 17.21
C LYS A 34 -6.46 5.74 16.54
N ARG A 35 -6.48 4.66 17.32
CA ARG A 35 -6.88 3.33 16.84
C ARG A 35 -8.39 3.19 16.99
N VAL A 36 -9.06 2.79 15.90
CA VAL A 36 -10.44 2.33 15.94
C VAL A 36 -10.41 0.82 15.74
N THR A 37 -11.05 0.10 16.65
CA THR A 37 -11.24 -1.35 16.54
C THR A 37 -12.71 -1.58 16.31
N PHE A 38 -13.03 -2.48 15.38
CA PHE A 38 -14.41 -2.82 15.09
C PHE A 38 -14.59 -4.33 14.91
N PRO A 39 -15.78 -4.85 15.25
CA PRO A 39 -16.07 -6.26 15.11
C PRO A 39 -16.24 -6.66 13.64
N THR A 40 -15.99 -7.92 13.36
CA THR A 40 -16.02 -8.49 11.99
C THR A 40 -17.43 -8.78 11.48
N ASP A 41 -18.48 -8.61 12.27
CA ASP A 41 -19.86 -8.90 11.84
C ASP A 41 -20.52 -7.80 10.99
N ASP A 42 -20.05 -6.56 11.09
CA ASP A 42 -20.56 -5.43 10.31
C ASP A 42 -19.46 -4.47 9.83
N PRO A 43 -18.61 -4.89 8.86
CA PRO A 43 -17.62 -4.00 8.28
C PRO A 43 -18.25 -2.81 7.50
N ALA A 44 -19.51 -2.91 7.07
CA ALA A 44 -20.19 -1.87 6.30
C ALA A 44 -20.53 -0.63 7.12
N ALA A 45 -20.79 -0.81 8.42
CA ALA A 45 -20.96 0.31 9.36
C ALA A 45 -19.70 1.18 9.46
N GLU A 46 -18.53 0.56 9.37
CA GLU A 46 -17.25 1.17 9.79
C GLU A 46 -16.38 1.64 8.62
N MET A 47 -16.40 0.91 7.50
CA MET A 47 -15.57 1.23 6.34
C MET A 47 -16.30 2.17 5.36
N ASN A 48 -15.52 2.98 4.64
CA ASN A 48 -16.01 3.81 3.55
C ASN A 48 -15.83 3.06 2.24
N TYR A 49 -16.93 2.60 1.66
CA TYR A 49 -16.94 1.90 0.38
C TYR A 49 -17.75 2.67 -0.67
N ALA A 50 -17.45 2.40 -1.92
CA ALA A 50 -18.16 2.99 -3.05
C ALA A 50 -19.40 2.14 -3.39
N GLY A 51 -20.41 2.79 -3.96
CA GLY A 51 -21.68 2.17 -4.34
C GLY A 51 -22.46 3.02 -5.33
N PRO A 52 -23.74 2.72 -5.57
CA PRO A 52 -24.59 3.50 -6.46
C PRO A 52 -24.55 5.00 -6.15
N GLY A 53 -24.37 5.82 -7.18
CA GLY A 53 -24.23 7.27 -7.06
C GLY A 53 -22.81 7.77 -6.77
N SER A 54 -21.84 6.87 -6.54
CA SER A 54 -20.42 7.21 -6.52
C SER A 54 -19.88 7.42 -7.94
N GLU A 55 -18.88 8.29 -8.10
CA GLU A 55 -18.10 8.40 -9.34
C GLU A 55 -17.12 7.23 -9.54
N MET A 56 -16.96 6.36 -8.54
CA MET A 56 -16.08 5.20 -8.61
C MET A 56 -16.60 4.18 -9.62
N PRO A 57 -15.72 3.51 -10.38
CA PRO A 57 -16.12 2.41 -11.25
C PRO A 57 -16.74 1.25 -10.45
N GLU A 58 -17.81 0.66 -11.00
CA GLU A 58 -18.59 -0.42 -10.36
C GLU A 58 -17.72 -1.62 -9.95
N GLY A 59 -16.69 -1.92 -10.74
CA GLY A 59 -15.73 -2.98 -10.45
C GLY A 59 -15.00 -2.83 -9.10
N LEU A 60 -15.01 -1.64 -8.49
CA LEU A 60 -14.39 -1.32 -7.20
C LEU A 60 -15.41 -0.99 -6.10
N TRP A 61 -16.71 -1.15 -6.35
CA TRP A 61 -17.74 -0.94 -5.33
C TRP A 61 -17.64 -1.97 -4.20
N GLY A 62 -18.13 -1.59 -3.03
CA GLY A 62 -18.19 -2.48 -1.86
C GLY A 62 -16.88 -2.61 -1.08
N ILE A 63 -16.83 -3.64 -0.23
CA ILE A 63 -15.71 -3.99 0.65
C ILE A 63 -15.13 -5.31 0.19
N TRP A 64 -13.80 -5.35 0.08
CA TRP A 64 -13.05 -6.45 -0.49
C TRP A 64 -12.19 -7.11 0.59
N TRP A 65 -12.36 -8.43 0.76
CA TRP A 65 -11.47 -9.27 1.54
C TRP A 65 -10.23 -9.62 0.72
N MET A 66 -9.06 -9.20 1.20
CA MET A 66 -7.77 -9.67 0.71
C MET A 66 -7.44 -11.00 1.39
N ASP A 67 -7.70 -12.13 0.74
CA ASP A 67 -7.37 -13.44 1.29
C ASP A 67 -5.87 -13.71 1.21
N GLN A 68 -5.10 -13.13 2.12
CA GLN A 68 -3.64 -13.30 2.16
C GLN A 68 -3.19 -14.57 2.90
N ALA A 69 -4.12 -15.46 3.27
CA ALA A 69 -3.83 -16.66 4.03
C ALA A 69 -4.30 -17.95 3.35
N GLY A 70 -4.86 -17.85 2.14
CA GLY A 70 -5.35 -18.99 1.37
C GLY A 70 -6.53 -19.70 2.02
N PHE A 71 -7.42 -18.95 2.65
CA PHE A 71 -8.55 -19.55 3.37
C PHE A 71 -9.81 -19.71 2.50
N SER A 72 -10.00 -18.83 1.53
CA SER A 72 -11.17 -18.84 0.66
C SER A 72 -11.26 -20.11 -0.17
N SER A 73 -12.48 -20.44 -0.59
CA SER A 73 -12.73 -21.47 -1.60
C SER A 73 -11.91 -21.24 -2.88
N VAL A 74 -11.79 -19.98 -3.32
CA VAL A 74 -10.96 -19.58 -4.48
C VAL A 74 -9.48 -19.92 -4.27
N ALA A 75 -8.90 -19.56 -3.13
CA ALA A 75 -7.49 -19.83 -2.89
C ALA A 75 -7.16 -21.31 -2.63
N LYS A 76 -8.17 -22.11 -2.29
CA LYS A 76 -8.04 -23.57 -2.10
C LYS A 76 -8.20 -24.36 -3.40
N ASP A 77 -8.63 -23.71 -4.48
CA ASP A 77 -8.67 -24.32 -5.80
C ASP A 77 -7.25 -24.74 -6.21
N PRO A 78 -6.99 -26.02 -6.54
CA PRO A 78 -5.67 -26.50 -6.93
C PRO A 78 -5.11 -25.82 -8.18
N ASP A 79 -5.97 -25.26 -9.04
CA ASP A 79 -5.57 -24.57 -10.26
C ASP A 79 -5.26 -23.08 -10.02
N TYR A 80 -5.61 -22.55 -8.84
CA TYR A 80 -5.24 -21.18 -8.48
C TYR A 80 -3.73 -21.13 -8.18
N PRO A 81 -2.94 -20.23 -8.81
CA PRO A 81 -1.48 -20.16 -8.67
C PRO A 81 -1.08 -19.51 -7.33
N TRP A 82 -1.52 -20.12 -6.24
CA TRP A 82 -1.37 -19.59 -4.91
C TRP A 82 0.10 -19.57 -4.49
N ALA A 83 0.65 -18.36 -4.42
CA ALA A 83 1.97 -18.08 -3.85
C ALA A 83 1.82 -16.82 -3.00
N MET A 84 2.06 -16.91 -1.68
CA MET A 84 1.73 -15.81 -0.77
C MET A 84 2.85 -15.39 0.15
N VAL A 85 2.93 -14.07 0.36
CA VAL A 85 3.58 -13.44 1.51
C VAL A 85 2.45 -12.89 2.39
N ALA A 86 1.99 -13.68 3.35
CA ALA A 86 0.85 -13.32 4.18
C ALA A 86 1.14 -12.06 5.01
N THR A 87 0.29 -11.04 4.87
CA THR A 87 0.25 -9.87 5.77
C THR A 87 -1.06 -9.86 6.56
N PRO A 88 -1.10 -9.15 7.70
CA PRO A 88 -2.31 -8.98 8.50
C PRO A 88 -3.31 -7.96 7.92
N GLU A 89 -3.10 -7.43 6.71
CA GLU A 89 -4.03 -6.54 6.00
C GLU A 89 -5.19 -7.33 5.38
N MET A 90 -6.42 -7.01 5.78
CA MET A 90 -7.57 -7.89 5.55
C MET A 90 -8.65 -7.29 4.67
N LEU A 91 -9.00 -6.03 4.88
CA LEU A 91 -10.07 -5.38 4.12
C LEU A 91 -9.55 -4.16 3.39
N ALA A 92 -10.02 -3.99 2.16
CA ALA A 92 -9.84 -2.81 1.34
C ALA A 92 -11.21 -2.31 0.86
N SER A 93 -11.37 -1.00 0.77
CA SER A 93 -12.51 -0.37 0.13
C SER A 93 -12.09 0.92 -0.58
N PHE A 94 -12.90 1.34 -1.54
CA PHE A 94 -12.56 2.41 -2.49
C PHE A 94 -13.52 3.60 -2.37
N GLY A 95 -14.21 3.73 -1.23
CA GLY A 95 -15.23 4.73 -1.03
C GLY A 95 -14.68 6.14 -0.75
N PRO A 96 -15.43 7.18 -1.17
CA PRO A 96 -15.15 8.54 -0.74
C PRO A 96 -15.39 8.70 0.76
N GLU A 97 -15.05 9.86 1.30
CA GLU A 97 -15.39 10.21 2.67
C GLU A 97 -16.91 10.13 2.92
N LYS A 98 -17.35 9.40 3.96
CA LYS A 98 -18.71 9.53 4.49
C LYS A 98 -18.90 10.94 5.05
N PRO A 99 -19.95 11.69 4.65
CA PRO A 99 -20.24 12.99 5.23
C PRO A 99 -20.28 12.93 6.77
N GLY A 100 -19.49 13.79 7.45
CA GLY A 100 -19.50 13.89 8.92
C GLY A 100 -18.39 13.15 9.66
N SER A 101 -17.42 12.49 8.99
CA SER A 101 -16.27 11.83 9.66
C SER A 101 -15.28 12.78 10.36
N GLY A 102 -15.54 14.09 10.37
CA GLY A 102 -14.97 15.03 11.36
C GLY A 102 -13.46 15.28 11.23
N GLY A 103 -12.88 14.97 10.08
CA GLY A 103 -11.47 15.21 9.78
C GLY A 103 -11.11 16.68 9.61
N VAL A 104 -9.88 17.04 9.96
CA VAL A 104 -9.36 18.41 9.77
C VAL A 104 -9.11 18.73 8.28
N ASP A 105 -9.20 17.73 7.39
CA ASP A 105 -9.21 17.78 5.92
C ASP A 105 -10.12 16.62 5.44
N LYS A 106 -10.74 16.71 4.24
CA LYS A 106 -11.63 15.63 3.73
C LYS A 106 -10.83 14.35 3.43
N PHE A 107 -11.29 13.17 3.87
CA PHE A 107 -10.59 11.88 3.77
C PHE A 107 -11.32 10.82 2.94
N GLY A 108 -10.76 10.45 1.79
CA GLY A 108 -11.19 9.25 1.10
C GLY A 108 -10.72 9.19 -0.34
N ALA A 109 -10.97 8.05 -0.95
CA ALA A 109 -10.63 7.84 -2.33
C ALA A 109 -11.50 8.73 -3.23
N TYR A 110 -10.92 9.26 -4.30
CA TYR A 110 -11.68 9.81 -5.42
C TYR A 110 -11.26 9.12 -6.72
N TYR A 111 -12.11 9.21 -7.73
CA TYR A 111 -11.80 8.72 -9.07
C TYR A 111 -11.34 9.87 -9.96
N GLU A 112 -10.07 9.85 -10.37
CA GLU A 112 -9.51 10.80 -11.31
C GLU A 112 -9.76 10.31 -12.74
N LYS A 113 -10.71 10.95 -13.43
CA LYS A 113 -11.20 10.49 -14.75
C LYS A 113 -10.11 10.48 -15.82
N ASP A 114 -9.23 11.48 -15.82
CA ASP A 114 -8.19 11.66 -16.85
C ASP A 114 -7.14 10.56 -16.80
N THR A 115 -6.78 10.14 -15.58
CA THR A 115 -5.77 9.10 -15.34
C THR A 115 -6.40 7.72 -15.08
N ARG A 116 -7.73 7.68 -14.97
CA ARG A 116 -8.55 6.50 -14.66
C ARG A 116 -8.12 5.81 -13.37
N CYS A 117 -7.75 6.60 -12.37
CA CYS A 117 -7.21 6.11 -11.11
C CYS A 117 -8.14 6.39 -9.93
N VAL A 118 -8.29 5.40 -9.05
CA VAL A 118 -8.80 5.58 -7.71
C VAL A 118 -7.64 5.89 -6.77
N THR A 119 -7.64 7.08 -6.17
CA THR A 119 -6.52 7.60 -5.39
C THR A 119 -6.95 8.69 -4.40
N PRO A 120 -6.18 8.95 -3.33
CA PRO A 120 -5.27 8.00 -2.69
C PRO A 120 -6.06 6.93 -1.91
N ILE A 121 -5.54 5.70 -1.87
CA ILE A 121 -5.93 4.70 -0.86
C ILE A 121 -4.88 4.70 0.23
N GLU A 122 -5.26 5.13 1.43
CA GLU A 122 -4.35 5.35 2.54
C GLU A 122 -4.18 4.07 3.34
N CYS A 123 -2.99 3.45 3.31
CA CYS A 123 -2.75 2.20 4.03
C CYS A 123 -2.43 2.42 5.51
N TYR A 124 -2.13 3.66 5.91
CA TYR A 124 -1.74 4.02 7.28
C TYR A 124 -2.84 4.64 8.12
N GLY A 125 -4.01 4.85 7.53
CA GLY A 125 -5.16 5.35 8.25
C GLY A 125 -6.37 5.58 7.36
N GLY A 126 -7.47 5.94 8.00
CA GLY A 126 -8.75 6.13 7.33
C GLY A 126 -9.60 4.86 7.25
N PRO A 127 -10.86 5.00 6.81
CA PRO A 127 -11.84 3.92 6.76
C PRO A 127 -11.77 3.03 5.50
N GLN A 128 -10.70 3.10 4.71
CA GLN A 128 -10.52 2.32 3.46
C GLN A 128 -9.65 1.08 3.62
N TRP A 129 -8.89 0.96 4.71
CA TRP A 129 -7.87 -0.07 4.87
C TRP A 129 -7.85 -0.60 6.30
N ALA A 130 -8.09 -1.90 6.46
CA ALA A 130 -8.15 -2.52 7.79
C ALA A 130 -7.23 -3.74 7.90
N ALA A 131 -6.66 -3.92 9.08
CA ALA A 131 -5.83 -5.08 9.43
C ALA A 131 -6.37 -5.78 10.68
N PHE A 132 -5.90 -6.99 10.97
CA PHE A 132 -6.24 -7.64 12.24
C PHE A 132 -5.81 -6.79 13.43
N ASN A 133 -6.66 -6.75 14.48
CA ASN A 133 -6.29 -6.15 15.75
C ASN A 133 -5.41 -7.13 16.55
N ASN A 134 -4.13 -7.20 16.16
CA ASN A 134 -3.08 -8.01 16.78
C ASN A 134 -1.70 -7.38 16.52
N THR A 135 -0.64 -8.00 17.06
CA THR A 135 0.75 -7.52 16.90
C THR A 135 1.16 -7.36 15.43
N GLY A 136 0.70 -8.26 14.55
CA GLY A 136 0.99 -8.15 13.12
C GLY A 136 0.38 -6.88 12.53
N GLY A 137 -0.91 -6.64 12.76
CA GLY A 137 -1.58 -5.43 12.27
C GLY A 137 -0.95 -4.15 12.81
N ASP A 138 -0.44 -4.19 14.06
CA ASP A 138 0.28 -3.07 14.66
C ASP A 138 1.59 -2.75 13.95
N VAL A 139 2.36 -3.79 13.59
CA VAL A 139 3.59 -3.66 12.80
C VAL A 139 3.29 -3.09 11.42
N VAL A 140 2.28 -3.62 10.73
CA VAL A 140 1.90 -3.14 9.38
C VAL A 140 1.47 -1.68 9.41
N PHE A 141 0.52 -1.31 10.27
CA PHE A 141 0.11 0.08 10.36
C PHE A 141 1.23 0.98 10.90
N GLY A 142 2.16 0.47 11.69
CA GLY A 142 3.36 1.19 12.10
C GLY A 142 4.25 1.52 10.90
N GLY A 143 4.55 0.53 10.06
CA GLY A 143 5.33 0.70 8.84
C GLY A 143 4.67 1.63 7.83
N HIS A 144 3.38 1.42 7.56
CA HIS A 144 2.61 2.32 6.69
C HIS A 144 2.56 3.73 7.24
N ALA A 145 2.36 3.91 8.56
CA ALA A 145 2.37 5.23 9.16
C ALA A 145 3.74 5.89 9.00
N THR A 146 4.85 5.23 9.34
CA THR A 146 6.19 5.81 9.18
C THR A 146 6.42 6.30 7.75
N THR A 147 6.09 5.47 6.76
CA THR A 147 6.32 5.77 5.33
C THR A 147 5.24 6.66 4.70
N ARG A 148 4.12 6.85 5.40
CA ARG A 148 2.85 7.37 4.87
C ARG A 148 2.47 6.68 3.56
N ASN A 149 2.45 5.36 3.58
CA ASN A 149 2.16 4.56 2.39
C ASN A 149 0.75 4.80 1.82
N THR A 150 0.65 5.16 0.54
CA THR A 150 -0.63 5.22 -0.18
C THR A 150 -0.56 4.44 -1.48
N LEU A 151 -1.70 3.97 -1.95
CA LEU A 151 -1.86 3.27 -3.21
C LEU A 151 -2.72 4.08 -4.18
N SER A 152 -2.48 3.90 -5.47
CA SER A 152 -3.33 4.37 -6.56
C SER A 152 -3.68 3.19 -7.46
N PHE A 153 -4.97 2.96 -7.67
CA PHE A 153 -5.51 1.84 -8.46
C PHE A 153 -5.97 2.38 -9.80
N CYS A 154 -5.18 2.16 -10.85
CA CYS A 154 -5.37 2.75 -12.17
C CYS A 154 -5.76 1.71 -13.20
N TYR A 155 -6.92 1.88 -13.85
CA TYR A 155 -7.32 0.99 -14.94
C TYR A 155 -6.31 1.07 -16.10
N GLY A 156 -5.85 -0.09 -16.57
CA GLY A 156 -4.91 -0.20 -17.68
C GLY A 156 -5.63 -0.24 -19.03
N GLY A 157 -5.08 0.48 -20.02
CA GLY A 157 -5.65 0.52 -21.37
C GLY A 157 -7.07 1.10 -21.40
N ASP A 158 -7.89 0.60 -22.32
CA ASP A 158 -9.27 1.06 -22.47
C ASP A 158 -10.27 0.28 -21.59
N GLY A 159 -9.89 -0.92 -21.12
CA GLY A 159 -10.76 -1.86 -20.40
C GLY A 159 -10.97 -1.57 -18.91
N THR A 160 -11.84 -2.38 -18.29
CA THR A 160 -12.11 -2.38 -16.83
C THR A 160 -11.75 -3.70 -16.16
N ASP A 161 -10.93 -4.51 -16.84
CA ASP A 161 -10.54 -5.86 -16.46
C ASP A 161 -9.11 -5.93 -15.91
N HIS A 162 -8.33 -4.87 -16.07
CA HIS A 162 -6.96 -4.77 -15.56
C HIS A 162 -6.74 -3.47 -14.80
N ILE A 163 -6.10 -3.56 -13.63
CA ILE A 163 -5.70 -2.42 -12.81
C ILE A 163 -4.21 -2.52 -12.51
N ASN A 164 -3.49 -1.43 -12.70
CA ASN A 164 -2.13 -1.26 -12.18
C ASN A 164 -2.22 -0.55 -10.81
N ILE A 165 -1.51 -1.09 -9.82
CA ILE A 165 -1.46 -0.52 -8.47
C ILE A 165 -0.10 0.15 -8.29
N PHE A 166 -0.12 1.45 -8.13
CA PHE A 166 1.08 2.25 -7.87
C PHE A 166 1.20 2.59 -6.40
N GLN A 167 2.38 2.33 -5.83
CA GLN A 167 2.67 2.62 -4.43
C GLN A 167 3.43 3.93 -4.27
N LYS A 168 2.97 4.77 -3.33
CA LYS A 168 3.59 6.04 -2.95
C LYS A 168 3.98 6.04 -1.49
N MET A 169 5.06 6.73 -1.17
CA MET A 169 5.53 6.96 0.21
C MET A 169 6.19 8.33 0.31
N LEU A 170 6.34 8.88 1.51
CA LEU A 170 7.12 10.10 1.71
C LEU A 170 8.58 9.88 1.31
N TRP A 171 9.13 10.82 0.55
CA TRP A 171 10.54 10.82 0.15
C TRP A 171 11.49 10.68 1.35
N SER A 172 11.21 11.39 2.45
CA SER A 172 12.03 11.39 3.66
C SER A 172 12.04 10.04 4.38
N GLU A 173 11.01 9.23 4.18
CA GLU A 173 10.77 7.97 4.89
C GLU A 173 10.77 6.79 3.92
N ALA A 174 11.33 6.97 2.72
CA ALA A 174 11.23 5.99 1.66
C ALA A 174 11.78 4.63 2.11
N SER A 175 11.03 3.57 1.80
CA SER A 175 11.33 2.19 2.14
C SER A 175 11.14 1.25 0.95
N VAL A 176 11.78 0.08 1.00
CA VAL A 176 11.44 -1.05 0.15
C VAL A 176 10.96 -2.18 1.04
N GLY A 177 9.67 -2.49 0.95
CA GLY A 177 9.00 -3.32 1.96
C GLY A 177 9.15 -2.72 3.36
N ALA A 178 9.64 -3.52 4.31
CA ALA A 178 9.81 -3.12 5.71
C ALA A 178 11.08 -2.31 6.00
N VAL A 179 11.93 -2.00 5.00
CA VAL A 179 13.26 -1.44 5.23
C VAL A 179 13.35 -0.02 4.70
N THR A 180 13.56 0.93 5.62
CA THR A 180 13.81 2.34 5.29
C THR A 180 15.15 2.46 4.58
N VAL A 181 15.12 2.99 3.36
CA VAL A 181 16.30 3.25 2.52
C VAL A 181 16.63 4.74 2.46
N GLY A 182 15.66 5.60 2.78
CA GLY A 182 15.79 7.05 2.74
C GLY A 182 15.88 7.61 1.30
N PRO A 183 15.93 8.95 1.16
CA PRO A 183 15.75 9.60 -0.14
C PRO A 183 16.82 9.26 -1.17
N TRP A 184 18.08 9.14 -0.73
CA TRP A 184 19.19 8.91 -1.65
C TRP A 184 19.13 7.52 -2.29
N ALA A 185 18.91 6.47 -1.49
CA ALA A 185 18.79 5.13 -2.05
C ALA A 185 17.50 4.91 -2.79
N ALA A 186 16.39 5.50 -2.35
CA ALA A 186 15.16 5.46 -3.14
C ALA A 186 15.41 5.99 -4.56
N ARG A 187 16.19 7.07 -4.73
CA ARG A 187 16.61 7.54 -6.07
C ARG A 187 17.50 6.54 -6.80
N ALA A 188 18.51 5.99 -6.13
CA ALA A 188 19.40 4.98 -6.72
C ALA A 188 18.64 3.72 -7.17
N LEU A 189 17.52 3.43 -6.51
CA LEU A 189 16.61 2.34 -6.82
C LEU A 189 15.56 2.70 -7.90
N GLY A 190 15.61 3.91 -8.44
CA GLY A 190 14.70 4.39 -9.47
C GLY A 190 13.33 4.83 -8.95
N CYS A 191 13.16 5.11 -7.66
CA CYS A 191 11.94 5.78 -7.21
C CYS A 191 11.88 7.19 -7.79
N THR A 192 10.70 7.63 -8.23
CA THR A 192 10.50 8.95 -8.88
C THR A 192 9.66 9.88 -8.03
N ASP A 193 9.77 11.17 -8.30
CA ASP A 193 8.96 12.17 -7.61
C ASP A 193 7.48 11.99 -7.97
N ALA A 194 6.64 11.86 -6.96
CA ALA A 194 5.17 11.81 -7.08
C ALA A 194 4.53 13.15 -6.69
N GLY A 195 5.33 14.19 -6.40
CA GLY A 195 4.85 15.48 -5.93
C GLY A 195 4.47 15.49 -4.45
N LEU A 196 4.30 16.69 -3.89
CA LEU A 196 3.91 16.91 -2.48
C LEU A 196 4.81 16.19 -1.45
N GLY A 197 6.08 15.94 -1.80
CA GLY A 197 7.03 15.23 -0.96
C GLY A 197 6.90 13.70 -0.99
N TYR A 198 6.09 13.14 -1.89
CA TYR A 198 5.96 11.71 -2.11
C TYR A 198 6.85 11.21 -3.24
N THR A 199 7.13 9.91 -3.22
CA THR A 199 7.82 9.18 -4.28
C THR A 199 7.05 7.96 -4.72
N TRP A 200 7.04 7.69 -6.02
CA TRP A 200 6.60 6.43 -6.60
C TRP A 200 7.65 5.36 -6.39
N ILE A 201 7.25 4.19 -5.89
CA ILE A 201 8.14 3.02 -5.93
C ILE A 201 8.38 2.64 -7.39
N ASN A 202 9.63 2.28 -7.70
CA ASN A 202 9.97 1.70 -9.00
C ASN A 202 9.23 0.37 -9.21
N GLY A 203 8.48 0.24 -10.30
CA GLY A 203 7.77 -1.00 -10.66
C GLY A 203 8.68 -2.23 -10.79
N GLY A 204 9.96 -2.04 -11.13
CA GLY A 204 10.95 -3.12 -11.12
C GLY A 204 11.31 -3.64 -9.72
N LEU A 205 11.07 -2.85 -8.66
CA LEU A 205 11.22 -3.33 -7.28
C LEU A 205 9.98 -4.08 -6.81
N ILE A 206 8.81 -3.47 -7.02
CA ILE A 206 7.51 -4.01 -6.64
C ILE A 206 6.53 -3.60 -7.73
N ASN A 207 6.05 -4.58 -8.49
CA ASN A 207 4.95 -4.39 -9.43
C ASN A 207 3.69 -5.02 -8.83
N MET A 208 2.58 -4.28 -8.83
CA MET A 208 1.30 -4.75 -8.31
C MET A 208 0.22 -4.50 -9.35
N THR A 209 -0.57 -5.52 -9.65
CA THR A 209 -1.71 -5.43 -10.58
C THR A 209 -2.93 -6.11 -9.98
N MET A 210 -4.10 -5.85 -10.54
CA MET A 210 -5.30 -6.66 -10.34
C MET A 210 -5.89 -7.06 -11.67
N GLU A 211 -6.18 -8.35 -11.82
CA GLU A 211 -6.84 -8.90 -12.98
C GLU A 211 -8.27 -9.31 -12.60
N ARG A 212 -9.25 -8.91 -13.40
CA ARG A 212 -10.66 -9.23 -13.13
C ARG A 212 -10.89 -10.71 -13.34
N ARG A 213 -11.56 -11.34 -12.36
CA ARG A 213 -11.96 -12.74 -12.38
C ARG A 213 -13.47 -12.84 -12.14
N SER A 214 -14.04 -14.01 -12.37
CA SER A 214 -15.47 -14.26 -12.13
C SER A 214 -15.87 -14.08 -10.66
N TRP A 215 -14.94 -14.35 -9.75
CA TRP A 215 -15.12 -14.27 -8.29
C TRP A 215 -14.69 -12.93 -7.68
N GLY A 216 -14.14 -11.99 -8.46
CA GLY A 216 -13.61 -10.73 -7.96
C GLY A 216 -12.35 -10.30 -8.68
N TRP A 217 -11.26 -10.07 -7.94
CA TRP A 217 -9.99 -9.62 -8.49
C TRP A 217 -8.83 -10.49 -8.02
N ASP A 218 -7.96 -10.93 -8.92
CA ASP A 218 -6.67 -11.49 -8.54
C ASP A 218 -5.64 -10.36 -8.45
N ARG A 219 -5.21 -10.03 -7.23
CA ARG A 219 -4.09 -9.09 -7.04
C ARG A 219 -2.79 -9.84 -7.19
N VAL A 220 -2.03 -9.49 -8.23
CA VAL A 220 -0.71 -10.05 -8.49
C VAL A 220 0.35 -9.08 -7.98
N THR A 221 1.32 -9.58 -7.23
CA THR A 221 2.47 -8.81 -6.75
C THR A 221 3.75 -9.49 -7.22
N THR A 222 4.52 -8.81 -8.06
CA THR A 222 5.85 -9.25 -8.47
C THR A 222 6.90 -8.45 -7.71
N VAL A 223 7.73 -9.14 -6.94
CA VAL A 223 8.84 -8.53 -6.18
C VAL A 223 10.16 -8.81 -6.88
N LEU A 224 11.01 -7.78 -6.97
CA LEU A 224 12.33 -7.81 -7.60
C LEU A 224 12.29 -8.25 -9.08
N ASP A 225 11.42 -7.63 -9.88
CA ASP A 225 11.57 -7.64 -11.35
C ASP A 225 12.63 -6.62 -11.80
N LEU A 226 13.75 -6.57 -11.07
CA LEU A 226 14.87 -5.74 -11.44
C LEU A 226 15.58 -6.42 -12.61
N VAL A 227 15.52 -5.78 -13.77
CA VAL A 227 16.60 -5.91 -14.77
C VAL A 227 17.91 -5.73 -13.99
N GLN A 228 18.82 -6.70 -14.10
CA GLN A 228 19.99 -6.86 -13.23
C GLN A 228 20.53 -5.51 -12.74
N PRO A 229 20.59 -5.27 -11.41
CA PRO A 229 21.09 -4.01 -10.90
C PRO A 229 22.47 -3.77 -11.50
N SER A 230 22.70 -2.57 -12.07
CA SER A 230 24.05 -2.21 -12.50
C SER A 230 25.04 -2.46 -11.35
N PRO A 231 26.32 -2.77 -11.61
CA PRO A 231 27.30 -3.00 -10.55
C PRO A 231 27.37 -1.88 -9.50
N LEU A 232 27.05 -0.65 -9.91
CA LEU A 232 26.97 0.52 -9.04
C LEU A 232 25.78 0.45 -8.07
N HIS A 233 24.62 -0.06 -8.53
CA HIS A 233 23.43 -0.27 -7.71
C HIS A 233 23.64 -1.45 -6.74
N GLU A 234 24.34 -2.49 -7.16
CA GLU A 234 24.64 -3.66 -6.32
C GLU A 234 25.49 -3.27 -5.11
N ALA A 235 26.56 -2.50 -5.34
CA ALA A 235 27.43 -2.00 -4.28
C ALA A 235 26.69 -1.07 -3.30
N ALA A 236 25.81 -0.19 -3.81
CA ALA A 236 24.98 0.69 -2.99
C ALA A 236 23.99 -0.12 -2.12
N LEU A 237 23.33 -1.12 -2.70
CA LEU A 237 22.41 -2.01 -1.97
C LEU A 237 23.13 -2.83 -0.90
N GLN A 238 24.32 -3.36 -1.20
CA GLN A 238 25.12 -4.11 -0.23
C GLN A 238 25.54 -3.27 0.98
N GLN A 239 25.87 -2.00 0.79
CA GLN A 239 26.27 -1.11 1.89
C GLN A 239 25.09 -0.67 2.76
N MET A 240 23.87 -0.63 2.19
CA MET A 240 22.71 -0.04 2.85
C MET A 240 21.77 -1.06 3.47
N LEU A 241 21.64 -2.23 2.86
CA LEU A 241 20.79 -3.27 3.40
C LEU A 241 21.54 -4.01 4.51
N PRO A 242 20.89 -4.27 5.66
CA PRO A 242 21.43 -5.20 6.63
C PRO A 242 21.82 -6.50 5.93
N SER A 243 22.93 -7.11 6.36
CA SER A 243 23.50 -8.29 5.70
C SER A 243 22.46 -9.39 5.45
N TRP A 244 21.52 -9.63 6.37
CA TRP A 244 20.45 -10.62 6.20
C TRP A 244 19.49 -10.29 5.05
N LEU A 245 19.13 -9.02 4.87
CA LEU A 245 18.26 -8.56 3.79
C LEU A 245 19.03 -8.51 2.47
N TRP A 246 20.30 -8.13 2.51
CA TRP A 246 21.18 -8.25 1.35
C TRP A 246 21.30 -9.71 0.89
N GLN A 247 21.32 -10.67 1.81
CA GLN A 247 21.28 -12.09 1.45
C GLN A 247 19.92 -12.48 0.85
N LEU A 248 18.79 -11.92 1.28
CA LEU A 248 17.49 -12.15 0.63
C LEU A 248 17.43 -11.54 -0.77
N VAL A 249 17.98 -10.33 -0.96
CA VAL A 249 18.09 -9.69 -2.28
C VAL A 249 19.00 -10.52 -3.18
N LYS A 250 20.18 -10.91 -2.70
CA LYS A 250 21.08 -11.80 -3.45
C LYS A 250 20.46 -13.16 -3.74
N MET A 251 19.69 -13.72 -2.82
CA MET A 251 18.98 -14.98 -3.05
C MET A 251 17.87 -14.79 -4.09
N GLY A 252 17.13 -13.68 -4.06
CA GLY A 252 16.15 -13.32 -5.11
C GLY A 252 16.80 -13.11 -6.47
N LEU A 253 17.90 -12.36 -6.52
CA LEU A 253 18.70 -12.10 -7.73
C LEU A 253 19.35 -13.38 -8.27
N ALA A 254 19.96 -14.20 -7.41
CA ALA A 254 20.63 -15.45 -7.77
C ALA A 254 19.66 -16.55 -8.14
N MET A 255 18.45 -16.56 -7.56
CA MET A 255 17.42 -17.50 -7.96
C MET A 255 16.78 -17.14 -9.30
N GLN A 256 16.92 -15.89 -9.81
CA GLN A 256 16.24 -15.36 -11.02
C GLN A 256 14.73 -15.65 -11.09
N LYS A 257 14.14 -16.19 -10.02
CA LYS A 257 12.73 -16.53 -9.94
C LYS A 257 12.05 -15.29 -9.39
N ARG A 258 11.46 -14.53 -10.30
CA ARG A 258 10.43 -13.53 -9.98
C ARG A 258 9.52 -14.12 -8.91
N VAL A 259 9.49 -13.49 -7.74
CA VAL A 259 8.51 -13.86 -6.71
C VAL A 259 7.20 -13.23 -7.14
N VAL A 260 6.38 -14.02 -7.81
CA VAL A 260 5.01 -13.65 -8.19
C VAL A 260 4.08 -14.21 -7.13
N ALA A 261 3.38 -13.31 -6.45
CA ALA A 261 2.40 -13.65 -5.42
C ALA A 261 1.00 -13.27 -5.89
N HIS A 262 0.04 -14.18 -5.71
CA HIS A 262 -1.35 -14.01 -6.12
C HIS A 262 -2.25 -13.94 -4.90
N TYR A 263 -3.11 -12.92 -4.83
CA TYR A 263 -4.00 -12.67 -3.70
C TYR A 263 -5.44 -12.48 -4.18
N PRO A 264 -6.38 -13.39 -3.86
CA PRO A 264 -7.77 -13.18 -4.17
C PRO A 264 -8.31 -11.99 -3.38
N LEU A 265 -8.90 -11.04 -4.09
CA LEU A 265 -9.71 -9.96 -3.55
C LEU A 265 -11.18 -10.29 -3.82
N LEU A 266 -11.85 -10.76 -2.77
CA LEU A 266 -13.23 -11.24 -2.81
C LEU A 266 -14.14 -10.16 -2.25
N GLN A 267 -15.15 -9.74 -3.01
CA GLN A 267 -16.13 -8.78 -2.50
C GLN A 267 -16.94 -9.47 -1.40
N ILE A 268 -16.95 -8.93 -0.18
CA ILE A 268 -17.72 -9.46 0.96
C ILE A 268 -18.98 -8.63 1.24
N VAL A 269 -18.94 -7.35 0.86
CA VAL A 269 -20.08 -6.43 0.88
C VAL A 269 -20.14 -5.74 -0.47
N ASP A 270 -21.29 -5.70 -1.11
CA ASP A 270 -21.47 -5.05 -2.41
C ASP A 270 -21.62 -3.52 -2.31
N GLY A 271 -21.82 -2.86 -3.45
CA GLY A 271 -22.04 -1.40 -3.48
C GLY A 271 -23.33 -0.93 -2.80
N GLU A 272 -24.31 -1.82 -2.61
CA GLU A 272 -25.57 -1.53 -1.91
C GLU A 272 -25.49 -1.81 -0.40
N GLY A 273 -24.34 -2.28 0.08
CA GLY A 273 -24.14 -2.64 1.49
C GLY A 273 -24.64 -4.05 1.84
N LYS A 274 -24.99 -4.88 0.86
CA LYS A 274 -25.44 -6.26 1.09
C LYS A 274 -24.26 -7.20 1.16
N ARG A 275 -24.38 -8.23 2.01
CA ARG A 275 -23.41 -9.32 2.10
C ARG A 275 -23.44 -10.14 0.81
N THR A 276 -22.26 -10.56 0.34
CA THR A 276 -22.11 -11.45 -0.80
C THR A 276 -21.93 -12.90 -0.35
N GLU A 277 -21.74 -13.82 -1.31
CA GLU A 277 -21.45 -15.23 -1.03
C GLU A 277 -20.15 -15.47 -0.23
N TYR A 278 -19.15 -14.59 -0.33
CA TYR A 278 -17.86 -14.73 0.36
C TYR A 278 -17.88 -14.22 1.81
N PHE A 279 -18.97 -13.56 2.24
CA PHE A 279 -19.03 -12.95 3.57
C PHE A 279 -18.88 -13.99 4.69
N ASP A 280 -19.55 -15.13 4.59
CA ASP A 280 -19.51 -16.16 5.63
C ASP A 280 -18.15 -16.87 5.69
N GLU A 281 -17.48 -17.08 4.54
CA GLU A 281 -16.12 -17.59 4.50
C GLU A 281 -15.14 -16.65 5.20
N TRP A 282 -15.23 -15.35 4.90
CA TRP A 282 -14.43 -14.31 5.55
C TRP A 282 -14.73 -14.22 7.05
N LEU A 283 -15.99 -14.32 7.45
CA LEU A 283 -16.39 -14.26 8.85
C LEU A 283 -15.84 -15.46 9.64
N ALA A 284 -15.92 -16.66 9.07
CA ALA A 284 -15.33 -17.87 9.65
C ALA A 284 -13.80 -17.72 9.79
N PHE A 285 -13.14 -17.19 8.76
CA PHE A 285 -11.71 -16.91 8.76
C PHE A 285 -11.29 -15.92 9.85
N SER A 286 -12.00 -14.80 9.95
CA SER A 286 -11.66 -13.69 10.84
C SER A 286 -11.90 -13.98 12.32
N ARG A 287 -12.72 -15.01 12.63
CA ARG A 287 -13.06 -15.47 13.99
C ARG A 287 -12.25 -16.66 14.50
N THR A 288 -11.27 -17.17 13.75
CA THR A 288 -10.39 -18.26 14.25
C THR A 288 -9.64 -17.83 15.52
N LYS A 289 -9.28 -18.76 16.42
CA LYS A 289 -8.58 -18.46 17.70
C LYS A 289 -7.33 -17.59 17.57
N LYS A 290 -6.64 -17.61 16.42
CA LYS A 290 -5.45 -16.80 16.14
C LYS A 290 -5.76 -15.34 15.76
N ARG A 291 -7.03 -15.01 15.53
CA ARG A 291 -7.53 -13.73 15.02
C ARG A 291 -8.59 -13.26 16.00
N SER A 292 -8.44 -12.05 16.51
CA SER A 292 -9.21 -11.53 17.65
C SER A 292 -10.72 -11.35 17.38
N GLY A 293 -11.25 -11.77 16.21
CA GLY A 293 -12.60 -11.45 15.75
C GLY A 293 -12.82 -9.97 15.46
N ASN A 294 -11.75 -9.17 15.54
CA ASN A 294 -11.77 -7.72 15.44
C ASN A 294 -10.72 -7.25 14.44
N LEU A 295 -11.08 -6.21 13.70
CA LEU A 295 -10.17 -5.48 12.84
C LEU A 295 -9.85 -4.13 13.46
N GLN A 296 -8.79 -3.51 12.95
CA GLN A 296 -8.41 -2.16 13.35
C GLN A 296 -8.11 -1.29 12.13
N MET A 297 -8.35 0.01 12.32
CA MET A 297 -7.97 1.12 11.45
C MET A 297 -7.29 2.18 12.30
N LYS A 298 -6.48 3.04 11.68
CA LYS A 298 -5.86 4.17 12.36
C LYS A 298 -6.39 5.50 11.84
N PHE A 299 -6.47 6.49 12.71
CA PHE A 299 -6.89 7.84 12.39
C PHE A 299 -5.87 8.83 12.93
N PRO A 300 -5.77 10.03 12.33
CA PRO A 300 -4.97 11.10 12.89
C PRO A 300 -5.47 11.42 14.30
N GLY A 301 -4.56 11.47 15.27
CA GLY A 301 -4.84 11.95 16.60
C GLY A 301 -4.98 13.48 16.61
N PRO A 302 -5.54 14.07 17.69
CA PRO A 302 -5.51 15.51 17.87
C PRO A 302 -4.05 16.00 17.76
N MET A 303 -3.84 17.11 17.06
CA MET A 303 -2.54 17.77 17.01
C MET A 303 -2.21 18.30 18.42
N THR A 304 -1.73 17.44 19.30
CA THR A 304 -1.29 17.81 20.64
C THR A 304 0.06 18.50 20.53
N GLY A 305 0.06 19.75 20.08
CA GLY A 305 1.13 20.74 20.32
C GLY A 305 2.57 20.23 20.28
N ARG A 306 2.91 19.26 19.41
CA ARG A 306 4.30 18.86 19.20
C ARG A 306 4.94 20.06 18.51
N LYS A 307 5.51 20.98 19.31
CA LYS A 307 6.59 21.82 18.85
C LYS A 307 7.56 20.85 18.19
N LEU A 308 7.63 20.87 16.87
CA LEU A 308 8.74 20.27 16.15
C LEU A 308 9.96 20.95 16.77
N GLY A 309 10.61 20.25 17.70
CA GLY A 309 11.86 20.72 18.26
C GLY A 309 12.81 21.01 17.09
N PRO A 310 13.67 22.02 17.20
CA PRO A 310 14.65 22.27 16.16
C PRO A 310 15.35 20.95 15.83
N LYS A 311 15.37 20.58 14.55
CA LYS A 311 16.14 19.44 14.06
C LYS A 311 17.53 19.55 14.69
N PRO A 312 18.08 18.49 15.32
CA PRO A 312 19.43 18.54 15.83
C PRO A 312 20.34 18.99 14.69
N GLY A 313 20.96 20.15 14.87
CA GLY A 313 21.93 20.68 13.92
C GLY A 313 23.06 19.67 13.72
N PRO A 314 23.79 19.75 12.60
CA PRO A 314 24.94 18.90 12.36
C PRO A 314 25.86 18.97 13.57
N LYS A 315 26.20 17.81 14.15
CA LYS A 315 27.22 17.73 15.19
C LYS A 315 28.47 18.41 14.65
N PRO A 316 29.09 19.36 15.38
CA PRO A 316 30.37 19.90 14.98
C PRO A 316 31.34 18.73 14.76
N GLY A 317 31.98 18.69 13.60
CA GLY A 317 33.05 17.73 13.34
C GLY A 317 34.20 17.95 14.34
N PRO A 318 35.02 16.93 14.60
CA PRO A 318 36.19 17.08 15.45
C PRO A 318 37.07 18.21 14.92
N GLN A 319 37.30 19.22 15.76
CA GLN A 319 38.29 20.25 15.46
C GLN A 319 39.66 19.59 15.43
N ALA A 320 40.37 19.77 14.33
CA ALA A 320 41.78 19.40 14.25
C ALA A 320 42.56 20.29 15.22
N GLU A 321 43.20 19.66 16.21
CA GLU A 321 44.21 20.31 17.04
C GLU A 321 45.46 20.54 16.17
N ASN A 322 45.93 21.79 16.15
CA ASN A 322 47.25 22.19 15.64
C ASN A 322 48.27 22.10 16.77
#